data_AF-A0A1S8N6B0-F1
#
_entry.id   AF-A0A1S8N6B0-F1
#
_cell.length_a   1.000
_cell.length_b   1.000
_cell.length_c   1.000
_cell.angle_alpha   90.00
_cell.angle_beta   90.00
_cell.angle_gamma   90.00
#
_symmetry.space_group_name_H-M   'P 1'
#
loop_
_entity.id
_entity.type
_entity.pdbx_description
1 polymer ?
#
loop_
_entity_poly.entity_id
_entity_poly.type
_entity_poly.pdbx_seq_one_letter_code
_entity_poly.pdbx_strand_id
1 'polypeptide(L)' 'MISKITDKVMYAAAEWQNRMLDPVYPIVYMDAVHFKVRDEHRIVSKAAYICMGVDMNGYKDILGI' A
#
# COMPACT_ATOMS: atom_id res chain seq x y z
N MET A 1 -5.60 22.55 9.17
CA MET A 1 -4.17 22.90 8.92
C MET A 1 -3.23 21.69 9.05
N ILE A 2 -3.69 20.52 9.50
CA ILE A 2 -2.89 19.27 9.59
C ILE A 2 -2.85 18.50 8.26
N SER A 3 -3.96 18.45 7.50
CA SER A 3 -4.02 17.75 6.21
C SER A 3 -2.97 18.24 5.20
N LYS A 4 -2.72 19.55 5.16
CA LYS A 4 -1.67 20.13 4.30
C LYS A 4 -0.25 19.66 4.65
N ILE A 5 -0.02 19.23 5.89
CA ILE A 5 1.27 18.69 6.32
C ILE A 5 1.39 17.23 5.86
N THR A 6 0.33 16.44 5.98
CA THR A 6 0.30 15.06 5.48
C THR A 6 0.37 14.99 3.95
N ASP A 7 -0.12 16.00 3.24
CA ASP A 7 0.00 16.06 1.77
C ASP A 7 1.47 16.03 1.30
N LYS A 8 2.41 16.49 2.15
CA LYS A 8 3.85 16.47 1.82
C LYS A 8 4.42 15.06 1.71
N VAL A 9 3.87 14.08 2.42
CA VAL A 9 4.37 12.69 2.35
C VAL A 9 3.83 11.94 1.13
N MET A 10 2.87 12.50 0.40
CA MET A 10 2.30 11.86 -0.79
C MET A 10 3.35 11.61 -1.88
N TYR A 11 4.32 12.50 -2.02
CA TYR A 11 5.44 12.31 -2.96
C TYR A 11 6.31 11.11 -2.56
N ALA A 12 6.70 11.03 -1.28
CA ALA A 12 7.48 9.89 -0.77
C ALA A 12 6.69 8.58 -0.85
N ALA A 13 5.37 8.61 -0.64
CA ALA A 13 4.52 7.45 -0.83
C ALA A 13 4.51 6.98 -2.29
N ALA A 14 4.43 7.90 -3.25
CA ALA A 14 4.51 7.57 -4.68
C ALA A 14 5.88 7.00 -5.07
N GLU A 15 6.98 7.55 -4.55
CA GLU A 15 8.32 6.98 -4.77
C GLU A 15 8.43 5.56 -4.20
N TRP A 16 7.91 5.34 -2.99
CA TRP A 16 7.89 4.01 -2.37
C TRP A 16 7.06 3.01 -3.17
N GLN A 17 5.91 3.42 -3.72
CA GLN A 17 5.09 2.56 -4.57
C GLN A 17 5.77 2.21 -5.92
N ASN A 18 6.63 3.09 -6.43
CA ASN A 18 7.34 2.90 -7.71
C ASN A 18 8.75 2.32 -7.56
N ARG A 19 9.18 1.97 -6.34
CA ARG A 19 10.50 1.38 -6.12
C ARG A 19 10.64 0.04 -6.85
N MET A 20 11.86 -0.28 -7.29
CA MET A 20 12.11 -1.58 -7.89
C MET A 20 12.02 -2.67 -6.81
N LEU A 21 11.29 -3.73 -7.11
CA LEU A 21 11.19 -4.92 -6.28
C LEU A 21 12.21 -5.98 -6.71
N ASP A 22 12.51 -6.91 -5.82
CA ASP A 22 13.34 -8.05 -6.15
C ASP A 22 12.65 -8.98 -7.15
N PRO A 23 13.41 -9.69 -7.99
CA PRO A 23 12.83 -10.53 -9.04
C PRO A 23 12.08 -11.75 -8.51
N VAL A 24 12.36 -12.20 -7.27
CA VAL A 24 11.80 -13.43 -6.71
C VAL A 24 11.45 -13.23 -5.23
N TYR A 25 10.20 -13.56 -4.89
CA TYR A 25 9.72 -13.69 -3.52
C TYR A 25 9.18 -15.11 -3.33
N PRO A 26 9.84 -15.98 -2.54
CA PRO A 26 9.40 -17.36 -2.34
C PRO A 26 7.99 -17.49 -1.76
N ILE A 27 7.54 -16.50 -0.97
CA ILE A 27 6.19 -16.48 -0.38
C ILE A 27 5.61 -15.09 -0.58
N VAL A 28 4.36 -15.02 -1.01
CA VAL A 28 3.58 -13.77 -1.13
C VAL A 28 2.23 -13.94 -0.46
N TYR A 29 1.86 -12.97 0.37
CA TYR A 29 0.56 -12.85 1.02
C TYR A 29 -0.22 -11.70 0.40
N MET A 30 -1.53 -11.90 0.27
CA MET A 30 -2.46 -10.87 -0.19
C MET A 30 -3.56 -10.73 0.86
N ASP A 31 -3.75 -9.52 1.37
CA ASP A 31 -4.80 -9.19 2.33
C ASP A 31 -5.68 -8.07 1.77
N ALA A 32 -6.92 -7.97 2.24
CA ALA A 32 -7.89 -6.98 1.80
C ALA A 32 -8.61 -6.35 3.01
N VAL A 33 -8.34 -5.06 3.25
CA VAL A 33 -8.98 -4.30 4.32
C VAL A 33 -10.07 -3.41 3.75
N HIS A 34 -11.29 -3.53 4.28
CA HIS A 34 -12.45 -2.78 3.79
C HIS A 34 -12.60 -1.45 4.54
N PHE A 35 -12.64 -0.36 3.77
CA PHE A 35 -12.85 0.99 4.28
C PHE A 35 -14.14 1.60 3.72
N LYS A 36 -14.81 2.40 4.54
CA LYS A 36 -15.88 3.30 4.08
C LYS A 36 -15.25 4.61 3.64
N VAL A 37 -15.31 4.89 2.34
CA VAL A 37 -14.76 6.11 1.76
C VAL A 37 -15.88 6.94 1.16
N ARG A 38 -15.72 8.27 1.20
CA ARG A 38 -16.62 9.18 0.49
C ARG A 38 -16.12 9.30 -0.95
N ASP A 39 -16.96 8.86 -1.88
CA ASP A 39 -16.71 8.95 -3.32
C ASP A 39 -17.94 9.56 -3.98
N GLU A 40 -17.77 10.60 -4.81
CA GLU A 40 -18.86 11.34 -5.46
C GLU A 40 -20.06 11.68 -4.53
N HIS A 41 -19.78 12.19 -3.32
CA HIS A 41 -20.77 12.50 -2.27
C HIS A 41 -21.53 11.31 -1.67
N ARG A 42 -21.17 10.07 -2.02
CA ARG A 42 -21.74 8.84 -1.45
C ARG A 42 -20.71 8.11 -0.60
N ILE A 43 -21.15 7.44 0.47
CA ILE A 43 -20.28 6.57 1.26
C ILE A 43 -20.31 5.18 0.64
N VAL A 44 -19.17 4.73 0.12
CA VAL A 44 -19.00 3.43 -0.53
C VAL A 44 -17.99 2.58 0.23
N SER A 45 -18.16 1.26 0.18
CA SER A 45 -17.17 0.32 0.71
C SER A 45 -16.14 0.05 -0.37
N LYS A 46 -14.87 0.35 -0.12
CA LYS A 46 -13.75 -0.05 -0.99
C LYS A 46 -12.79 -0.94 -0.20
N ALA A 47 -12.14 -1.88 -0.87
CA ALA A 47 -11.08 -2.69 -0.29
C ALA A 47 -9.72 -2.11 -0.71
N ALA A 48 -8.80 -1.97 0.25
CA ALA A 48 -7.39 -1.75 -0.02
C ALA A 48 -6.68 -3.10 0.03
N TYR A 49 -5.91 -3.42 -1.01
CA TYR A 49 -5.25 -4.72 -1.14
C TYR A 49 -3.79 -4.61 -0.80
N ILE A 50 -3.37 -5.27 0.27
CA ILE A 50 -1.98 -5.23 0.73
C ILE A 50 -1.27 -6.49 0.22
N CYS A 51 -0.14 -6.29 -0.46
CA CYS A 51 0.73 -7.36 -0.92
C CYS A 51 2.00 -7.38 -0.05
N MET A 52 2.26 -8.50 0.62
CA MET A 52 3.46 -8.71 1.44
C MET A 52 4.28 -9.88 0.91
N GLY A 53 5.55 -9.64 0.62
CA GLY A 53 6.50 -10.65 0.16
C GLY A 53 7.46 -11.06 1.27
N VAL A 54 7.91 -12.32 1.22
CA VAL A 54 9.10 -12.78 1.95
C VAL A 54 10.23 -12.90 0.95
N ASP A 55 11.36 -12.23 1.19
CA ASP A 55 12.53 -12.30 0.32
C ASP A 55 13.29 -13.64 0.48
N MET A 56 14.37 -13.82 -0.30
CA MET A 56 15.22 -15.02 -0.23
C MET A 56 15.99 -15.15 1.09
N ASN A 57 16.12 -14.08 1.87
CA ASN A 57 16.77 -14.08 3.18
C ASN A 57 15.77 -14.32 4.32
N GLY A 58 14.48 -14.43 4.02
CA GLY A 58 13.40 -14.61 5.00
C GLY A 58 12.82 -13.33 5.58
N TYR A 59 13.19 -12.16 5.06
CA TYR A 59 12.63 -10.87 5.49
C TYR A 59 11.28 -10.60 4.85
N LYS A 60 10.36 -10.09 5.66
CA LYS A 60 9.02 -9.69 5.23
C LYS A 60 9.02 -8.22 4.85
N ASP A 61 8.49 -7.90 3.69
CA ASP A 61 8.34 -6.53 3.21
C ASP A 61 6.98 -6.33 2.53
N ILE A 62 6.43 -5.12 2.63
CA ILE A 62 5.20 -4.75 1.94
C ILE A 62 5.57 -4.30 0.52
N LEU A 63 5.14 -5.08 -0.46
CA LEU A 63 5.43 -4.84 -1.87
C LEU A 63 4.49 -3.80 -2.47
N GLY A 64 3.28 -3.67 -1.93
CA GLY A 64 2.30 -2.70 -2.41
C GLY A 64 1.02 -2.67 -1.57
N ILE A 65 0.24 -1.60 -1.75
CA ILE A 65 -1.08 -1.33 -1.15
C ILE A 65 -1.98 -0.74 -2.23
#